data_AF-A0A9X8DRN2-F1
#
_entry.id   AF-A0A9X8DRN2-F1
#
_cell.length_a   1.000
_cell.length_b   1.000
_cell.length_c   1.000
_cell.angle_alpha   90.00
_cell.angle_beta   90.00
_cell.angle_gamma   90.00
#
_symmetry.space_group_name_H-M   'P 1'
#
loop_
_entity.id
_entity.type
_entity.pdbx_description
1 polymer ?
#
loop_
_entity_poly.entity_id
_entity_poly.type
_entity_poly.pdbx_seq_one_letter_code
_entity_poly.pdbx_strand_id
1 'polypeptide(L)'
;MDGRVWAQYLREVLGESIEEPSVVLMDNYECHVSVASYKIMYEELGTHLCPLPANSTSVCQPLDVGVMAPFKRNLRNLCLLEEQIIGDDEDLYSLTAQQKRMAMVQRAISARVKSTLGIDLFKLNVPSHDSHNILFLPYQM
;
A
#
# COMPACT_ATOMS: atom_id res chain seq x y z
N MET A 1 -4.46 3.70 12.80
CA MET A 1 -4.98 2.40 13.27
C MET A 1 -4.61 2.25 14.74
N ASP A 2 -5.47 1.70 15.60
CA ASP A 2 -5.12 1.43 17.01
C ASP A 2 -4.49 0.02 17.14
N GLY A 3 -3.91 -0.29 18.31
CA GLY A 3 -3.25 -1.57 18.55
C GLY A 3 -4.18 -2.79 18.47
N ARG A 4 -5.48 -2.65 18.73
CA ARG A 4 -6.44 -3.76 18.65
C ARG A 4 -6.73 -4.11 17.19
N VAL A 5 -7.05 -3.09 16.38
CA VAL A 5 -7.29 -3.28 14.94
C VAL A 5 -6.03 -3.81 14.26
N TRP A 6 -4.85 -3.33 14.68
CA TRP A 6 -3.58 -3.84 14.17
C TRP A 6 -3.35 -5.32 14.52
N ALA A 7 -3.59 -5.72 15.77
CA ALA A 7 -3.48 -7.11 16.18
C ALA A 7 -4.45 -8.05 15.44
N GLN A 8 -5.66 -7.56 15.14
CA GLN A 8 -6.63 -8.28 14.31
C GLN A 8 -6.11 -8.45 12.88
N TYR A 9 -5.61 -7.36 12.27
CA TYR A 9 -5.02 -7.39 10.93
C TYR A 9 -3.85 -8.38 10.82
N LEU A 10 -2.95 -8.40 11.81
CA LEU A 10 -1.83 -9.35 11.83
C LEU A 10 -2.29 -10.80 11.76
N ARG A 11 -3.34 -11.17 12.50
CA ARG A 11 -3.81 -12.56 12.56
C ARG A 11 -4.69 -12.94 11.37
N GLU A 12 -5.65 -12.08 11.05
CA GLU A 12 -6.75 -12.41 10.13
C GLU A 12 -6.45 -12.05 8.69
N VAL A 13 -5.45 -11.20 8.42
CA VAL A 13 -5.11 -10.76 7.06
C VAL A 13 -3.67 -11.09 6.73
N LEU A 14 -2.74 -10.61 7.56
CA LEU A 14 -1.31 -10.83 7.33
C LEU A 14 -0.97 -12.32 7.47
N GLY A 15 -1.44 -12.97 8.53
CA GLY A 15 -1.19 -14.39 8.83
C GLY A 15 -1.70 -15.34 7.76
N GLU A 16 -2.78 -15.01 7.04
CA GLU A 16 -3.28 -15.83 5.93
C GLU A 16 -2.37 -15.78 4.69
N SER A 17 -1.57 -14.71 4.57
CA SER A 17 -0.78 -14.42 3.37
C SER A 17 0.71 -14.68 3.55
N ILE A 18 1.15 -15.06 4.75
CA ILE A 18 2.55 -15.22 5.10
C ILE A 18 2.95 -16.69 5.23
N GLU A 19 4.11 -17.02 4.69
CA GLU A 19 4.79 -18.30 4.91
C GLU A 19 5.94 -18.15 5.90
N GLU A 20 6.08 -19.10 6.82
CA GLU A 20 7.22 -19.19 7.74
C GLU A 20 8.42 -19.91 7.08
N PRO A 21 9.67 -19.47 7.30
CA PRO A 21 10.10 -18.22 7.96
C PRO A 21 10.11 -17.03 6.99
N SER A 22 9.61 -15.88 7.46
CA SER A 22 9.64 -14.63 6.69
C SER A 22 10.02 -13.41 7.51
N VAL A 23 10.43 -12.36 6.78
CA VAL A 23 10.72 -11.04 7.33
C VAL A 23 9.70 -10.04 6.80
N VAL A 24 9.03 -9.34 7.70
CA VAL A 24 8.06 -8.29 7.39
C VAL A 24 8.69 -6.93 7.66
N LEU A 25 8.82 -6.13 6.60
CA LEU A 25 9.30 -4.76 6.67
C LEU A 25 8.12 -3.81 6.89
N MET A 26 8.20 -3.03 7.97
CA MET A 26 7.11 -2.15 8.42
C MET A 26 7.65 -0.76 8.74
N ASP A 27 6.82 0.28 8.62
CA ASP A 27 7.18 1.60 9.12
C ASP A 27 7.26 1.63 10.65
N ASN A 28 7.95 2.63 11.19
CA ASN A 28 8.16 2.78 12.64
C ASN A 28 6.94 3.41 13.35
N TYR A 29 5.73 3.13 12.87
CA TYR A 29 4.52 3.63 13.52
C TYR A 29 4.32 2.91 14.86
N GLU A 30 3.94 3.66 15.90
CA GLU A 30 3.96 3.19 17.30
C GLU A 30 3.21 1.86 17.50
N CYS A 31 2.04 1.69 16.88
CA CYS A 31 1.30 0.44 17.03
C CYS A 31 1.94 -0.74 16.29
N HIS A 32 2.71 -0.49 15.23
CA HIS A 32 3.38 -1.53 14.45
C HIS A 32 4.61 -2.09 15.17
N VAL A 33 5.36 -1.23 15.88
CA VAL A 33 6.56 -1.60 16.63
C VAL A 33 6.29 -1.83 18.13
N SER A 34 5.03 -2.09 18.47
CA SER A 34 4.63 -2.36 19.84
C SER A 34 5.11 -3.75 20.31
N VAL A 35 5.28 -3.92 21.62
CA VAL A 35 5.61 -5.24 22.22
C VAL A 35 4.59 -6.30 21.81
N ALA A 36 3.31 -5.94 21.74
CA ALA A 36 2.25 -6.85 21.32
C ALA A 36 2.44 -7.31 19.87
N SER A 37 2.84 -6.39 18.97
CA SER A 37 3.12 -6.73 17.57
C SER A 37 4.30 -7.67 17.43
N TYR A 38 5.42 -7.42 18.11
CA TYR A 38 6.55 -8.33 18.09
C TYR A 38 6.17 -9.74 18.59
N LYS A 39 5.35 -9.84 19.64
CA LYS A 39 4.86 -11.12 20.13
C LYS A 39 4.01 -11.85 19.11
N ILE A 40 3.02 -11.19 18.52
CA ILE A 40 2.16 -11.81 17.50
C ILE A 40 3.01 -12.29 16.31
N MET A 41 3.89 -11.42 15.81
CA MET A 41 4.73 -11.73 14.65
C MET A 41 5.65 -12.92 14.91
N TYR A 42 6.31 -12.97 16.06
CA TYR A 42 7.29 -14.02 16.37
C TYR A 42 6.66 -15.30 16.92
N GLU A 43 5.75 -15.19 17.89
CA GLU A 43 5.19 -16.33 18.62
C GLU A 43 4.00 -16.98 17.89
N GLU A 44 3.21 -16.19 17.15
CA GLU A 44 2.00 -16.70 16.48
C GLU A 44 2.19 -16.92 14.97
N LEU A 45 2.98 -16.07 14.31
CA LEU A 45 3.18 -16.12 12.85
C LEU A 45 4.57 -16.61 12.42
N GLY A 46 5.48 -16.93 13.37
CA GLY A 46 6.84 -17.41 13.08
C GLY A 46 7.66 -16.48 12.17
N THR A 47 7.39 -15.18 12.24
CA THR A 47 8.01 -14.14 11.40
C THR A 47 8.87 -13.17 12.19
N HIS A 48 9.82 -12.55 11.49
CA HIS A 48 10.57 -11.44 12.01
C HIS A 48 9.99 -10.10 11.56
N LEU A 49 9.68 -9.23 12.52
CA LEU A 49 9.28 -7.86 12.24
C LEU A 49 10.52 -6.95 12.19
N CYS A 50 10.73 -6.28 11.05
CA CYS A 50 11.84 -5.36 10.84
C CYS A 50 11.32 -3.93 10.60
N PRO A 51 11.50 -3.00 11.56
CA PRO A 51 11.08 -1.63 11.38
C PRO A 51 12.05 -0.85 10.51
N LEU A 52 11.52 -0.02 9.62
CA LEU A 52 12.30 0.95 8.87
C LEU A 52 12.84 2.06 9.78
N PRO A 53 14.00 2.66 9.46
CA PRO A 53 14.47 3.86 10.15
C PRO A 53 13.40 4.96 10.18
N ALA A 54 13.35 5.74 11.26
CA ALA A 54 12.41 6.83 11.37
C ALA A 54 12.54 7.81 10.18
N ASN A 55 11.40 8.29 9.66
CA ASN A 55 11.31 9.21 8.53
C ASN A 55 11.86 8.67 7.18
N SER A 56 12.07 7.36 7.06
CA SER A 56 12.56 6.75 5.83
C SER A 56 11.48 6.13 4.94
N THR A 57 10.22 6.11 5.39
CA THR A 57 9.08 5.49 4.67
C THR A 57 8.99 5.91 3.20
N SER A 58 9.11 7.20 2.91
CA SER A 58 9.02 7.73 1.53
C SER A 58 10.14 7.28 0.60
N VAL A 59 11.23 6.72 1.13
CA VAL A 59 12.42 6.30 0.39
C VAL A 59 12.65 4.80 0.48
N CYS A 60 12.26 4.17 1.58
CA CYS A 60 12.61 2.80 1.91
C CYS A 60 11.41 1.86 1.95
N GLN A 61 10.17 2.36 2.13
CA GLN A 61 9.00 1.49 2.15
C GLN A 61 8.57 1.13 0.72
N PRO A 62 8.58 -0.16 0.34
CA PRO A 62 8.28 -0.55 -1.04
C PRO A 62 6.86 -0.20 -1.48
N LEU A 63 5.89 -0.23 -0.56
CA LEU A 63 4.53 0.23 -0.85
C LEU A 63 4.54 1.72 -1.25
N ASP A 64 5.25 2.57 -0.51
CA ASP A 64 5.27 4.00 -0.81
C ASP A 64 6.05 4.34 -2.08
N VAL A 65 7.23 3.75 -2.24
CA VAL A 65 8.12 4.03 -3.37
C VAL A 65 7.64 3.36 -4.65
N GLY A 66 7.26 2.09 -4.58
CA GLY A 66 6.93 1.26 -5.73
C GLY A 66 5.47 1.35 -6.17
N VAL A 67 4.54 1.64 -5.25
CA VAL A 67 3.10 1.66 -5.54
C VAL A 67 2.52 3.06 -5.41
N MET A 68 2.64 3.68 -4.23
CA MET A 68 1.95 4.93 -3.94
C MET A 68 2.53 6.12 -4.68
N ALA A 69 3.85 6.24 -4.82
CA ALA A 69 4.47 7.34 -5.55
C ALA A 69 4.10 7.31 -7.05
N PRO A 70 4.21 6.17 -7.78
CA PRO A 70 3.70 6.05 -9.14
C PRO A 70 2.21 6.31 -9.26
N PHE A 71 1.40 5.77 -8.34
CA PHE A 71 -0.04 6.00 -8.30
C PHE A 71 -0.39 7.49 -8.17
N LYS A 72 0.20 8.19 -7.20
CA LYS A 72 -0.02 9.63 -6.97
C LYS A 72 0.44 10.45 -8.18
N ARG A 73 1.55 10.07 -8.83
CA ARG A 73 2.03 10.72 -10.06
C ARG A 73 1.03 10.54 -11.20
N ASN A 74 0.56 9.32 -11.43
CA ASN A 74 -0.40 9.01 -12.48
C ASN A 74 -1.75 9.70 -12.25
N LEU A 75 -2.23 9.73 -11.00
CA LEU A 75 -3.45 10.44 -10.62
C LEU A 75 -3.33 11.94 -10.92
N ARG A 76 -2.19 12.56 -10.59
CA ARG A 76 -1.92 13.98 -10.90
C ARG A 76 -1.90 14.23 -12.41
N ASN A 77 -1.23 13.38 -13.18
CA ASN A 77 -1.15 13.51 -14.63
C ASN A 77 -2.54 13.38 -15.28
N LEU A 78 -3.33 12.39 -14.87
CA LEU A 78 -4.69 12.21 -15.39
C LEU A 78 -5.58 13.41 -15.02
N CYS A 79 -5.44 13.96 -13.82
CA CYS A 79 -6.20 15.15 -13.43
C CYS A 79 -5.85 16.39 -14.27
N LEU A 80 -4.61 16.49 -14.79
CA LEU A 80 -4.19 17.61 -15.64
C LEU A 80 -4.57 17.43 -17.10
N LEU A 81 -4.64 16.18 -17.58
CA LEU A 81 -4.91 15.85 -18.98
C LEU A 81 -6.39 15.63 -19.29
N GLU A 82 -7.24 15.57 -18.26
CA GLU A 82 -8.67 15.33 -18.43
C GLU A 82 -9.33 16.56 -19.07
N GLU A 83 -10.19 16.30 -20.06
CA GLU A 83 -11.07 17.32 -20.61
C GLU A 83 -12.05 17.80 -19.52
N GLN A 84 -12.45 19.07 -19.59
CA GLN A 84 -13.47 19.59 -18.67
C GLN A 84 -14.74 18.76 -18.79
N ILE A 85 -15.20 18.22 -17.66
CA ILE A 85 -16.47 17.51 -17.58
C ILE A 85 -17.57 18.55 -17.76
N ILE A 86 -18.37 18.40 -18.81
CA ILE A 86 -19.53 19.25 -19.08
C ILE A 86 -20.69 18.73 -18.22
N GLY A 87 -21.32 19.63 -17.45
CA GLY A 87 -22.51 19.32 -16.65
C GLY A 87 -23.75 19.10 -17.52
N ASP A 88 -24.85 18.67 -16.90
CA ASP A 88 -26.13 18.49 -17.60
C ASP A 88 -26.79 19.84 -17.95
N ASP A 89 -26.34 20.94 -17.32
CA ASP A 89 -26.75 22.31 -17.62
C ASP A 89 -25.70 23.01 -18.49
N GLU A 90 -26.10 24.00 -19.30
CA GLU A 90 -25.18 24.81 -20.15
C GLU A 90 -24.11 25.59 -19.34
N ASP A 91 -24.17 25.58 -18.01
CA ASP A 91 -23.15 26.17 -17.13
C ASP A 91 -22.01 25.18 -16.87
N LEU A 92 -20.88 25.43 -17.51
CA LEU A 92 -19.60 24.71 -17.39
C LEU A 92 -19.11 24.51 -15.94
N TYR A 93 -19.63 25.28 -14.97
CA TYR A 93 -19.26 25.19 -13.56
C TYR A 93 -20.29 24.47 -12.67
N SER A 94 -21.40 23.95 -13.22
CA SER A 94 -22.50 23.34 -12.45
C SER A 94 -22.31 21.86 -12.06
N LEU A 95 -21.10 21.31 -12.17
CA LEU A 95 -20.86 19.90 -11.86
C LEU A 95 -21.37 19.50 -10.47
N THR A 96 -22.26 18.51 -10.45
CA THR A 96 -22.80 17.95 -9.23
C THR A 96 -21.71 17.26 -8.41
N ALA A 97 -21.91 17.17 -7.09
CA ALA A 97 -20.99 16.44 -6.22
C ALA A 97 -20.85 14.96 -6.63
N GLN A 98 -21.91 14.36 -7.21
CA GLN A 98 -21.88 13.00 -7.72
C GLN A 98 -20.96 12.86 -8.93
N GLN A 99 -21.07 13.74 -9.93
CA GLN A 99 -20.21 13.74 -11.12
C GLN A 99 -18.74 13.93 -10.73
N LYS A 100 -18.44 14.86 -9.81
CA LYS A 100 -17.07 15.09 -9.30
C LYS A 100 -16.49 13.83 -8.63
N ARG A 101 -17.28 13.15 -7.79
CA ARG A 101 -16.86 11.91 -7.13
C ARG A 101 -16.66 10.79 -8.14
N MET A 102 -17.59 10.61 -9.09
CA MET A 102 -17.48 9.57 -10.12
C MET A 102 -16.20 9.73 -10.93
N ALA A 103 -15.92 10.95 -11.42
CA ALA A 103 -14.70 11.21 -12.17
C ALA A 103 -13.44 10.97 -11.34
N MET A 104 -13.43 11.32 -10.04
CA MET A 104 -12.31 11.01 -9.14
C MET A 104 -12.08 9.50 -9.00
N VAL A 105 -13.15 8.71 -8.86
CA VAL A 105 -13.05 7.24 -8.78
C VAL A 105 -12.52 6.66 -10.09
N GLN A 106 -13.04 7.09 -11.24
CA GLN A 106 -12.58 6.63 -12.55
C GLN A 106 -11.10 6.97 -12.80
N ARG A 107 -10.66 8.16 -12.38
CA ARG A 107 -9.24 8.53 -12.41
C ARG A 107 -8.38 7.65 -11.51
N ALA A 108 -8.84 7.37 -10.29
CA ALA A 108 -8.10 6.49 -9.38
C ALA A 108 -7.94 5.08 -9.95
N ILE A 109 -9.00 4.52 -10.55
CA ILE A 109 -8.94 3.22 -11.22
C ILE A 109 -7.91 3.26 -12.37
N SER A 110 -8.01 4.27 -13.23
CA SER A 110 -7.09 4.45 -14.36
C SER A 110 -5.63 4.65 -13.91
N ALA A 111 -5.41 5.44 -12.86
CA ALA A 111 -4.08 5.67 -12.28
C ALA A 111 -3.49 4.39 -11.70
N ARG A 112 -4.30 3.56 -11.04
CA ARG A 112 -3.88 2.25 -10.51
C ARG A 112 -3.43 1.34 -11.64
N VAL A 113 -4.23 1.17 -12.68
CA VAL A 113 -3.87 0.33 -13.85
C VAL A 113 -2.55 0.77 -14.49
N LYS A 114 -2.35 2.10 -14.66
CA LYS A 114 -1.09 2.65 -15.17
C LYS A 114 0.12 2.41 -14.25
N SER A 115 -0.11 2.18 -12.97
CA SER A 115 0.95 1.94 -11.97
C SER A 115 1.31 0.45 -11.88
N THR A 116 0.33 -0.45 -12.03
CA THR A 116 0.52 -1.91 -11.96
C THR A 116 1.46 -2.44 -13.04
N LEU A 117 1.51 -1.81 -14.22
CA LEU A 117 2.48 -2.14 -15.29
C LEU A 117 3.96 -1.98 -14.85
N GLY A 118 4.25 -1.38 -13.70
CA GLY A 118 5.60 -1.28 -13.11
C GLY A 118 5.84 -2.12 -11.85
N ILE A 119 4.85 -2.86 -11.34
CA ILE A 119 4.91 -3.53 -10.02
C ILE A 119 5.43 -4.98 -10.10
N ASP A 120 5.41 -5.62 -11.27
CA ASP A 120 5.90 -7.01 -11.47
C ASP A 120 7.39 -7.22 -11.12
N LEU A 121 8.13 -6.15 -10.80
CA LEU A 121 9.57 -6.15 -10.52
C LEU A 121 9.95 -6.34 -9.04
N PHE A 122 9.00 -6.36 -8.08
CA PHE A 122 9.33 -6.35 -6.64
C PHE A 122 9.39 -7.72 -5.94
N LYS A 123 9.33 -8.84 -6.69
CA LYS A 123 9.81 -10.13 -6.17
C LYS A 123 11.33 -10.20 -6.30
N LEU A 124 12.05 -9.49 -5.43
CA LEU A 124 13.50 -9.68 -5.31
C LEU A 124 13.75 -11.06 -4.69
N ASN A 125 13.93 -12.05 -5.56
CA ASN A 125 14.48 -13.34 -5.18
C ASN A 125 15.97 -13.12 -4.92
N VAL A 126 16.34 -12.77 -3.68
CA VAL A 126 17.73 -12.67 -3.26
C VAL A 126 18.24 -14.10 -3.04
N PRO A 127 19.19 -14.61 -3.86
CA PRO A 127 19.74 -15.92 -3.63
C PRO A 127 20.77 -15.80 -2.51
N SER A 128 20.38 -16.06 -1.28
CA SER A 128 21.32 -16.29 -0.19
C SER A 128 21.12 -17.67 0.41
N HIS A 129 22.24 -18.26 0.80
CA HIS A 129 22.46 -19.68 1.12
C HIS A 129 21.69 -20.21 2.35
N ASP A 130 20.79 -19.40 2.93
CA ASP A 130 19.87 -19.71 4.01
C ASP A 130 18.47 -19.19 3.65
N SER A 131 17.52 -20.10 3.53
CA SER A 131 16.19 -19.90 2.94
C SER A 131 15.24 -19.15 3.87
N HIS A 132 15.16 -17.83 3.75
CA HIS A 132 14.11 -16.99 4.35
C HIS A 132 13.38 -16.19 3.26
N ASN A 133 12.07 -16.38 3.14
CA ASN A 133 11.24 -15.69 2.14
C ASN A 133 10.89 -14.29 2.65
N ILE A 134 11.28 -13.22 1.95
CA ILE A 134 10.85 -11.85 2.29
C ILE A 134 9.53 -11.58 1.55
N LEU A 135 8.43 -11.51 2.30
CA LEU A 135 7.12 -11.20 1.75
C LEU A 135 6.83 -9.70 1.92
N PHE A 136 6.78 -9.01 0.78
CA PHE A 136 6.22 -7.66 0.71
C PHE A 136 4.74 -7.78 0.40
N LEU A 137 3.89 -7.69 1.42
CA LEU A 137 2.45 -7.76 1.20
C LEU A 137 1.94 -6.41 0.67
N PRO A 138 1.49 -6.33 -0.61
CA PRO A 138 0.66 -5.22 -1.01
C PRO A 138 -0.66 -5.33 -0.25
N TYR A 139 -1.10 -4.21 0.32
CA TYR A 139 -2.39 -4.10 0.98
C TYR A 139 -3.49 -4.58 0.02
N GLN A 140 -4.06 -5.77 0.27
CA GLN A 140 -5.25 -6.22 -0.44
C GLN A 140 -6.46 -5.47 0.17
N MET A 141 -7.16 -4.73 -0.68
CA MET A 141 -8.49 -4.16 -0.42
C MET A 141 -9.51 -4.93 -1.23
#